data_AF-A0ABD1DAP7-F1
#
_entry.id   AF-A0ABD1DAP7-F1
#
_cell.length_a   1.000
_cell.length_b   1.000
_cell.length_c   1.000
_cell.angle_alpha   90.00
_cell.angle_beta   90.00
_cell.angle_gamma   90.00
#
_symmetry.space_group_name_H-M   'P 1'
#
loop_
_entity.id
_entity.type
_entity.pdbx_description
1 polymer ?
#
loop_
_entity_poly.entity_id
_entity_poly.type
_entity_poly.pdbx_seq_one_letter_code
_entity_poly.pdbx_strand_id
1 'polypeptide(L)'
;MILEPLAIYLMVSMAIAEPTNKYNYECETRTGNFEGDMLLQQRQLDTIRTGRQPVVTEVDRWINNVVPYVLDSEFLTNYHGQQVRQAMTQIEQVSSVRFVPKQHDVVDYLVISGEPTGGCWATLGRNRGLNRMNLATGECFSEGTIVHQLLHVLGFGHATNALDRDFHVDIDWDQVRPEHYEGLAIYPGVAMPDFGVPFDGDSIMNFGTTHFGRNGSVTIRVKHGAQSFGQRDKMSVKDIMKLNKMYPCGWC
;
A
#
# COMPACT_ATOMS: atom_id res chain seq x y z
N MET A 1 -24.53 35.90 59.60
CA MET A 1 -24.68 34.79 58.65
C MET A 1 -24.53 35.36 57.25
N ILE A 2 -23.32 35.30 56.70
CA ILE A 2 -23.02 35.72 55.33
C ILE A 2 -22.63 34.44 54.59
N LEU A 3 -23.40 34.09 53.56
CA LEU A 3 -23.16 32.94 52.70
C LEU A 3 -22.30 33.41 51.52
N GLU A 4 -21.12 32.81 51.34
CA GLU A 4 -20.36 32.95 50.08
C GLU A 4 -20.79 31.86 49.09
N PRO A 5 -20.90 32.15 47.77
CA PRO A 5 -21.10 31.12 46.78
C PRO A 5 -19.76 30.57 46.26
N LEU A 6 -19.59 29.25 46.34
CA LEU A 6 -18.52 28.51 45.67
C LEU A 6 -18.64 28.67 44.14
N ALA A 7 -17.64 29.27 43.50
CA ALA A 7 -17.48 29.21 42.06
C ALA A 7 -16.86 27.86 41.65
N ILE A 8 -17.65 27.02 40.98
CA ILE A 8 -17.18 25.78 40.35
C ILE A 8 -16.45 26.17 39.05
N TYR A 9 -15.12 26.09 39.05
CA TYR A 9 -14.32 26.17 37.84
C TYR A 9 -14.45 24.86 37.06
N LEU A 10 -15.23 24.88 35.98
CA LEU A 10 -15.30 23.80 35.01
C LEU A 10 -14.01 23.83 34.18
N MET A 11 -13.04 22.99 34.51
CA MET A 11 -11.85 22.77 33.68
C MET A 11 -12.30 22.01 32.42
N VAL A 12 -12.63 22.75 31.36
CA VAL A 12 -12.78 22.17 30.02
C VAL A 12 -11.38 21.81 29.56
N SER A 13 -11.01 20.53 29.69
CA SER A 13 -9.83 20.01 29.01
C SER A 13 -10.12 20.07 27.51
N MET A 14 -9.59 21.08 26.84
CA MET A 14 -9.41 21.01 25.39
C MET A 14 -8.43 19.88 25.14
N ALA A 15 -8.95 18.72 24.73
CA ALA A 15 -8.14 17.72 24.07
C ALA A 15 -7.59 18.38 22.81
N ILE A 16 -6.32 18.74 22.83
CA ILE A 16 -5.59 19.07 21.62
C ILE A 16 -5.55 17.77 20.84
N ALA A 17 -6.37 17.67 19.79
CA ALA A 17 -6.22 16.61 18.81
C ALA A 17 -4.80 16.73 18.24
N GLU A 18 -3.95 15.76 18.55
CA GLU A 18 -2.64 15.65 17.91
C GLU A 18 -2.82 15.55 16.39
N PRO A 19 -1.84 15.98 15.59
CA PRO A 19 -2.03 16.22 14.16
C PRO A 19 -2.52 14.94 13.50
N THR A 20 -3.75 14.98 12.98
CA THR A 20 -4.32 13.89 12.20
C THR A 20 -3.42 13.65 11.01
N ASN A 21 -2.95 12.41 10.88
CA ASN A 21 -2.18 11.95 9.74
C ASN A 21 -2.84 12.47 8.44
N LYS A 22 -2.06 13.08 7.55
CA LYS A 22 -2.56 13.69 6.28
C LYS A 22 -3.34 12.66 5.43
N TYR A 23 -3.10 11.37 5.65
CA TYR A 23 -3.65 10.26 4.89
C TYR A 23 -4.50 9.34 5.77
N ASN A 24 -5.60 8.84 5.21
CA ASN A 24 -6.45 7.85 5.85
C ASN A 24 -5.88 6.45 5.61
N TYR A 25 -5.24 5.86 6.62
CA TYR A 25 -4.67 4.51 6.54
C TYR A 25 -5.62 3.40 7.03
N GLU A 26 -6.77 3.76 7.59
CA GLU A 26 -7.73 2.77 8.07
C GLU A 26 -8.31 1.95 6.90
N CYS A 27 -8.45 2.57 5.72
CA CYS A 27 -8.94 1.90 4.52
C CYS A 27 -8.02 0.79 4.01
N GLU A 28 -6.71 0.89 4.22
CA GLU A 28 -5.71 -0.14 3.92
C GLU A 28 -5.72 -1.22 5.02
N THR A 29 -5.83 -0.85 6.31
CA THR A 29 -5.68 -1.83 7.41
C THR A 29 -6.93 -2.64 7.77
N ARG A 30 -8.14 -2.20 7.39
CA ARG A 30 -9.42 -2.84 7.79
C ARG A 30 -9.91 -3.94 6.84
N THR A 31 -9.17 -4.26 5.78
CA THR A 31 -9.66 -5.16 4.73
C THR A 31 -9.55 -6.65 5.10
N GLY A 32 -8.71 -6.99 6.09
CA GLY A 32 -8.42 -8.37 6.47
C GLY A 32 -7.45 -9.09 5.52
N ASN A 33 -6.92 -8.38 4.52
CA ASN A 33 -5.90 -8.91 3.61
C ASN A 33 -4.52 -8.95 4.27
N PHE A 34 -3.59 -9.66 3.62
CA PHE A 34 -2.23 -9.79 4.10
C PHE A 34 -1.56 -8.40 4.16
N GLU A 35 -0.86 -8.11 5.26
CA GLU A 35 -0.28 -6.78 5.52
C GLU A 35 -1.26 -5.60 5.38
N GLY A 36 -2.55 -5.85 5.58
CA GLY A 36 -3.60 -4.84 5.47
C GLY A 36 -4.31 -4.91 4.13
N ASP A 37 -3.61 -4.84 3.00
CA ASP A 37 -4.19 -4.50 1.70
C ASP A 37 -3.69 -5.36 0.52
N MET A 38 -2.93 -6.43 0.77
CA MET A 38 -2.47 -7.35 -0.27
C MET A 38 -3.31 -8.64 -0.32
N LEU A 39 -4.07 -8.81 -1.38
CA LEU A 39 -4.81 -10.04 -1.65
C LEU A 39 -3.88 -11.10 -2.27
N LEU A 40 -3.47 -12.07 -1.45
CA LEU A 40 -2.56 -13.13 -1.87
C LEU A 40 -3.27 -14.38 -2.37
N GLN A 41 -2.65 -15.07 -3.33
CA GLN A 41 -3.04 -16.43 -3.69
C GLN A 41 -2.50 -17.46 -2.70
N GLN A 42 -3.08 -18.66 -2.71
CA GLN A 42 -2.66 -19.76 -1.83
C GLN A 42 -1.17 -20.07 -1.98
N ARG A 43 -0.63 -20.10 -3.22
CA ARG A 43 0.82 -20.30 -3.46
C ARG A 43 1.67 -19.27 -2.72
N GLN A 44 1.27 -18.01 -2.72
CA GLN A 44 1.99 -16.93 -2.07
C GLN A 44 1.92 -17.10 -0.55
N LEU A 45 0.75 -17.37 0.01
CA LEU A 45 0.58 -17.67 1.45
C LEU A 45 1.44 -18.85 1.91
N ASP A 46 1.51 -19.92 1.12
CA ASP A 46 2.35 -21.09 1.42
C ASP A 46 3.84 -20.72 1.37
N THR A 47 4.23 -19.85 0.43
CA THR A 47 5.60 -19.35 0.32
C THR A 47 5.99 -18.52 1.54
N ILE A 48 5.10 -17.66 2.04
CA ILE A 48 5.31 -16.87 3.27
C ILE A 48 5.56 -17.77 4.46
N ARG A 49 4.73 -18.80 4.63
CA ARG A 49 4.84 -19.76 5.74
C ARG A 49 6.14 -20.56 5.72
N THR A 50 6.63 -20.92 4.53
CA THR A 50 7.87 -21.70 4.42
C THR A 50 9.12 -20.83 4.47
N GLY A 51 9.05 -19.57 4.01
CA GLY A 51 10.17 -18.63 3.99
C GLY A 51 11.35 -19.03 3.11
N ARG A 52 11.16 -20.02 2.21
CA ARG A 52 12.27 -20.62 1.43
C ARG A 52 12.56 -19.92 0.11
N GLN A 53 11.63 -19.10 -0.38
CA GLN A 53 11.71 -18.43 -1.68
C GLN A 53 11.04 -17.06 -1.62
N PRO A 54 11.36 -16.14 -2.54
CA PRO A 54 10.60 -14.92 -2.73
C PRO A 54 9.13 -15.23 -3.09
N VAL A 55 8.20 -14.47 -2.52
CA VAL A 55 6.75 -14.57 -2.76
C VAL A 55 6.42 -14.16 -4.18
N VAL A 56 7.04 -13.07 -4.65
CA VAL A 56 6.95 -12.57 -6.01
C VAL A 56 8.21 -12.96 -6.78
N THR A 57 8.01 -13.72 -7.86
CA THR A 57 9.07 -14.21 -8.75
C THR A 57 8.79 -13.76 -10.19
N GLU A 58 9.60 -14.20 -11.15
CA GLU A 58 9.41 -13.87 -12.56
C GLU A 58 8.05 -14.33 -13.11
N VAL A 59 7.50 -15.44 -12.60
CA VAL A 59 6.19 -15.95 -13.07
C VAL A 59 5.02 -15.09 -12.62
N ASP A 60 5.23 -14.24 -11.61
CA ASP A 60 4.26 -13.30 -11.07
C ASP A 60 4.40 -11.91 -11.71
N ARG A 61 5.31 -11.73 -12.68
CA ARG A 61 5.42 -10.47 -13.44
C ARG A 61 4.44 -10.45 -14.60
N TRP A 62 3.98 -9.26 -14.93
CA TRP A 62 3.13 -9.02 -16.09
C TRP A 62 3.93 -9.24 -17.39
N ILE A 63 3.35 -10.04 -18.29
CA ILE A 63 4.03 -10.45 -19.54
C ILE A 63 4.21 -9.21 -20.43
N ASN A 64 5.41 -9.06 -21.00
CA ASN A 64 5.79 -7.92 -21.83
C ASN A 64 5.60 -6.55 -21.15
N ASN A 65 5.60 -6.52 -19.81
CA ASN A 65 5.32 -5.33 -19.01
C ASN A 65 3.91 -4.75 -19.25
N VAL A 66 2.97 -5.52 -19.81
CA VAL A 66 1.62 -5.06 -20.12
C VAL A 66 0.64 -5.53 -19.06
N VAL A 67 -0.16 -4.60 -18.52
CA VAL A 67 -1.25 -4.84 -17.59
C VAL A 67 -2.58 -4.56 -18.29
N PRO A 68 -3.24 -5.57 -18.86
CA PRO A 68 -4.60 -5.43 -19.36
C PRO A 68 -5.56 -5.16 -18.20
N TYR A 69 -6.45 -4.18 -18.32
CA TYR A 69 -7.38 -3.83 -17.25
C TYR A 69 -8.81 -3.58 -17.72
N VAL A 70 -9.75 -3.73 -16.79
CA VAL A 70 -11.16 -3.36 -16.91
C VAL A 70 -11.53 -2.50 -15.70
N LEU A 71 -12.29 -1.42 -15.94
CA LEU A 71 -12.93 -0.65 -14.88
C LEU A 71 -14.33 -1.19 -14.67
N ASP A 72 -14.66 -1.54 -13.44
CA ASP A 72 -16.00 -2.01 -13.10
C ASP A 72 -16.98 -0.84 -13.12
N SER A 73 -17.79 -0.76 -14.18
CA SER A 73 -18.76 0.31 -14.37
C SER A 73 -19.94 0.27 -13.39
N GLU A 74 -20.11 -0.82 -12.62
CA GLU A 74 -21.09 -0.86 -11.53
C GLU A 74 -20.74 0.14 -10.43
N PHE A 75 -19.44 0.31 -10.14
CA PHE A 75 -18.95 1.15 -9.04
C PHE A 75 -18.21 2.41 -9.51
N LEU A 76 -17.56 2.35 -10.67
CA LEU A 76 -16.66 3.40 -11.13
C LEU A 76 -17.31 4.29 -12.18
N THR A 77 -17.41 5.58 -11.84
CA THR A 77 -17.84 6.62 -12.78
C THR A 77 -16.71 7.00 -13.73
N ASN A 78 -17.02 7.80 -14.75
CA ASN A 78 -16.01 8.38 -15.64
C ASN A 78 -14.95 9.20 -14.89
N TYR A 79 -15.35 9.89 -13.81
CA TYR A 79 -14.45 10.64 -12.94
C TYR A 79 -13.44 9.72 -12.25
N HIS A 80 -13.93 8.64 -11.61
CA HIS A 80 -13.07 7.63 -11.01
C HIS A 80 -12.11 7.02 -12.04
N GLY A 81 -12.61 6.65 -13.21
CA GLY A 81 -11.79 6.12 -14.29
C GLY A 81 -10.71 7.08 -14.78
N GLN A 82 -10.95 8.40 -14.75
CA GLN A 82 -9.94 9.40 -15.10
C GLN A 82 -8.81 9.44 -14.07
N GLN A 83 -9.12 9.41 -12.78
CA GLN A 83 -8.10 9.40 -11.73
C GLN A 83 -7.24 8.13 -11.78
N VAL A 84 -7.85 6.97 -12.03
CA VAL A 84 -7.10 5.72 -12.23
C VAL A 84 -6.14 5.82 -13.41
N ARG A 85 -6.60 6.34 -14.56
CA ARG A 85 -5.74 6.53 -15.74
C ARG A 85 -4.63 7.56 -15.52
N GLN A 86 -4.86 8.59 -14.72
CA GLN A 86 -3.83 9.55 -14.34
C GLN A 86 -2.72 8.88 -13.51
N ALA A 87 -3.08 8.08 -12.51
CA ALA A 87 -2.10 7.31 -11.72
C ALA A 87 -1.34 6.30 -12.59
N MET A 88 -2.02 5.58 -13.49
CA MET A 88 -1.38 4.71 -14.49
C MET A 88 -0.36 5.47 -15.33
N THR A 89 -0.72 6.65 -15.82
CA THR A 89 0.17 7.50 -16.65
C THR A 89 1.47 7.85 -15.92
N GLN A 90 1.43 8.08 -14.60
CA GLN A 90 2.66 8.37 -13.84
C GLN A 90 3.64 7.20 -13.84
N ILE A 91 3.13 5.98 -13.70
CA ILE A 91 3.93 4.76 -13.76
C ILE A 91 4.49 4.56 -15.18
N GLU A 92 3.68 4.80 -16.21
CA GLU A 92 4.07 4.64 -17.62
C GLU A 92 5.13 5.65 -18.06
N GLN A 93 5.11 6.87 -17.52
CA GLN A 93 6.08 7.93 -17.86
C GLN A 93 7.50 7.62 -17.39
N VAL A 94 7.65 6.82 -16.33
CA VAL A 94 8.94 6.53 -15.70
C VAL A 94 9.38 5.08 -15.87
N SER A 95 8.64 4.27 -16.63
CA SER A 95 8.92 2.85 -16.82
C SER A 95 8.46 2.31 -18.18
N SER A 96 8.74 1.03 -18.43
CA SER A 96 8.19 0.29 -19.57
C SER A 96 6.87 -0.42 -19.30
N VAL A 97 6.29 -0.27 -18.11
CA VAL A 97 4.96 -0.81 -17.82
C VAL A 97 3.92 -0.08 -18.67
N ARG A 98 2.94 -0.81 -19.22
CA ARG A 98 1.82 -0.24 -19.98
C ARG A 98 0.50 -0.80 -19.51
N PHE A 99 -0.44 0.07 -19.14
CA PHE A 99 -1.80 -0.29 -18.81
C PHE A 99 -2.67 -0.16 -20.06
N VAL A 100 -3.34 -1.25 -20.45
CA VAL A 100 -4.14 -1.27 -21.68
C VAL A 100 -5.56 -1.76 -21.40
N PRO A 101 -6.60 -1.23 -22.08
CA PRO A 101 -7.92 -1.83 -22.00
C PRO A 101 -7.87 -3.31 -22.39
N LYS A 102 -8.51 -4.16 -21.59
CA LYS A 102 -8.54 -5.61 -21.82
C LYS A 102 -9.19 -5.93 -23.18
N GLN A 103 -8.49 -6.73 -23.99
CA GLN A 103 -9.05 -7.34 -25.20
C GLN A 103 -9.78 -8.66 -24.88
N HIS A 104 -10.63 -9.14 -25.79
CA HIS A 104 -11.51 -10.28 -25.51
C HIS A 104 -10.75 -11.57 -25.17
N ASP A 105 -9.66 -11.84 -25.87
CA ASP A 105 -8.82 -13.05 -25.80
C ASP A 105 -7.80 -13.05 -24.64
N VAL A 106 -7.64 -11.91 -23.95
CA VAL A 106 -6.75 -11.81 -22.80
C VAL A 106 -7.32 -12.54 -21.60
N VAL A 107 -6.56 -13.51 -21.08
CA VAL A 107 -6.91 -14.32 -19.91
C VAL A 107 -6.46 -13.66 -18.60
N ASP A 108 -5.24 -13.11 -18.57
CA ASP A 108 -4.67 -12.47 -17.40
C ASP A 108 -4.93 -10.97 -17.45
N TYR A 109 -5.77 -10.46 -16.55
CA TYR A 109 -6.13 -9.04 -16.52
C TYR A 109 -6.54 -8.58 -15.13
N LEU A 110 -6.41 -7.28 -14.91
CA LEU A 110 -6.83 -6.57 -13.70
C LEU A 110 -8.29 -6.11 -13.83
N VAL A 111 -9.12 -6.46 -12.85
CA VAL A 111 -10.40 -5.79 -12.63
C VAL A 111 -10.24 -4.78 -11.51
N ILE A 112 -10.60 -3.53 -11.80
CA ILE A 112 -10.58 -2.42 -10.87
C ILE A 112 -12.01 -2.12 -10.45
N SER A 113 -12.35 -2.41 -9.21
CA SER A 113 -13.65 -2.13 -8.60
C SER A 113 -13.61 -0.89 -7.70
N GLY A 114 -14.78 -0.43 -7.29
CA GLY A 114 -14.95 0.71 -6.40
C GLY A 114 -15.92 0.46 -5.25
N GLU A 115 -15.99 -0.78 -4.78
CA GLU A 115 -16.93 -1.19 -3.74
C GLU A 115 -16.70 -0.33 -2.48
N PRO A 116 -17.70 0.45 -2.03
CA PRO A 116 -17.51 1.45 -0.98
C PRO A 116 -17.07 0.87 0.37
N THR A 117 -17.50 -0.36 0.69
CA THR A 117 -17.20 -0.99 1.99
C THR A 117 -15.91 -1.81 1.98
N GLY A 118 -15.31 -2.04 0.81
CA GLY A 118 -14.18 -2.96 0.63
C GLY A 118 -12.80 -2.41 1.02
N GLY A 119 -12.65 -1.10 1.27
CA GLY A 119 -11.35 -0.47 1.52
C GLY A 119 -10.46 -0.38 0.29
N CYS A 120 -9.16 -0.14 0.48
CA CYS A 120 -8.15 -0.11 -0.59
C CYS A 120 -7.32 -1.38 -0.52
N TRP A 121 -7.25 -2.15 -1.60
CA TRP A 121 -6.43 -3.36 -1.67
C TRP A 121 -6.23 -3.82 -3.10
N ALA A 122 -5.19 -4.62 -3.33
CA ALA A 122 -4.87 -5.19 -4.62
C ALA A 122 -4.25 -6.59 -4.52
N THR A 123 -4.36 -7.36 -5.60
CA THR A 123 -3.57 -8.58 -5.76
C THR A 123 -2.09 -8.26 -5.90
N LEU A 124 -1.23 -9.09 -5.33
CA LEU A 124 0.22 -8.91 -5.40
C LEU A 124 0.81 -9.57 -6.66
N GLY A 125 1.19 -8.75 -7.64
CA GLY A 125 1.72 -9.19 -8.93
C GLY A 125 0.65 -9.73 -9.90
N ARG A 126 1.09 -10.31 -11.01
CA ARG A 126 0.25 -11.00 -11.99
C ARG A 126 -0.06 -12.43 -11.52
N ASN A 127 -1.31 -12.62 -11.20
CA ASN A 127 -1.96 -13.91 -11.08
C ASN A 127 -2.35 -14.47 -12.46
N ARG A 128 -2.33 -15.80 -12.61
CA ARG A 128 -2.96 -16.46 -13.76
C ARG A 128 -4.48 -16.27 -13.68
N GLY A 129 -5.06 -15.74 -14.75
CA GLY A 129 -6.46 -15.36 -14.81
C GLY A 129 -6.73 -14.01 -14.14
N LEU A 130 -7.68 -14.02 -13.20
CA LEU A 130 -8.25 -12.80 -12.66
C LEU A 130 -7.34 -12.16 -11.59
N ASN A 131 -6.96 -10.91 -11.82
CA ASN A 131 -6.33 -10.03 -10.86
C ASN A 131 -7.36 -8.99 -10.41
N ARG A 132 -7.30 -8.56 -9.15
CA ARG A 132 -8.32 -7.68 -8.55
C ARG A 132 -7.68 -6.56 -7.79
N MET A 133 -8.27 -5.38 -7.89
CA MET A 133 -7.97 -4.23 -7.06
C MET A 133 -9.28 -3.54 -6.72
N ASN A 134 -9.48 -3.21 -5.45
CA ASN A 134 -10.59 -2.38 -5.02
C ASN A 134 -10.07 -1.01 -4.58
N LEU A 135 -10.71 0.03 -5.10
CA LEU A 135 -10.51 1.40 -4.68
C LEU A 135 -11.85 1.91 -4.15
N ALA A 136 -12.14 1.74 -2.85
CA ALA A 136 -13.37 2.26 -2.27
C ALA A 136 -13.56 3.75 -2.61
N THR A 137 -14.67 4.07 -3.28
CA THR A 137 -14.90 5.38 -3.92
C THR A 137 -14.90 6.57 -2.98
N GLY A 138 -15.18 6.36 -1.69
CA GLY A 138 -15.13 7.39 -0.66
C GLY A 138 -13.77 7.60 0.01
N GLU A 139 -12.79 6.72 -0.21
CA GLU A 139 -11.57 6.67 0.61
C GLU A 139 -10.27 6.52 -0.20
N CYS A 140 -10.29 5.82 -1.34
CA CYS A 140 -9.08 5.37 -2.04
C CYS A 140 -8.67 6.21 -3.26
N PHE A 141 -9.42 7.26 -3.59
CA PHE A 141 -9.23 8.04 -4.83
C PHE A 141 -8.24 9.20 -4.71
N SER A 142 -7.35 9.13 -3.73
CA SER A 142 -6.14 9.96 -3.73
C SER A 142 -5.15 9.39 -4.74
N GLU A 143 -4.44 10.25 -5.46
CA GLU A 143 -3.54 9.82 -6.54
C GLU A 143 -2.46 8.86 -6.05
N GLY A 144 -1.81 9.17 -4.92
CA GLY A 144 -0.78 8.30 -4.35
C GLY A 144 -1.33 6.97 -3.81
N THR A 145 -2.56 6.93 -3.28
CA THR A 145 -3.21 5.66 -2.91
C THR A 145 -3.42 4.79 -4.15
N ILE A 146 -3.88 5.36 -5.26
CA ILE A 146 -4.06 4.59 -6.51
C ILE A 146 -2.70 4.07 -7.02
N VAL A 147 -1.65 4.91 -7.01
CA VAL A 147 -0.30 4.51 -7.41
C VAL A 147 0.23 3.37 -6.52
N HIS A 148 0.04 3.46 -5.20
CA HIS A 148 0.41 2.41 -4.24
C HIS A 148 -0.26 1.07 -4.58
N GLN A 149 -1.58 1.07 -4.79
CA GLN A 149 -2.32 -0.14 -5.14
C GLN A 149 -1.92 -0.69 -6.52
N LEU A 150 -1.62 0.17 -7.49
CA LEU A 150 -1.07 -0.26 -8.79
C LEU A 150 0.34 -0.87 -8.66
N LEU A 151 1.17 -0.39 -7.73
CA LEU A 151 2.47 -1.00 -7.46
C LEU A 151 2.33 -2.40 -6.83
N HIS A 152 1.33 -2.64 -5.97
CA HIS A 152 0.99 -4.01 -5.54
C HIS A 152 0.62 -4.90 -6.72
N VAL A 153 -0.21 -4.42 -7.67
CA VAL A 153 -0.52 -5.16 -8.91
C VAL A 153 0.74 -5.49 -9.72
N LEU A 154 1.77 -4.64 -9.64
CA LEU A 154 3.08 -4.87 -10.26
C LEU A 154 4.02 -5.75 -9.42
N GLY A 155 3.61 -6.15 -8.20
CA GLY A 155 4.35 -7.07 -7.35
C GLY A 155 5.21 -6.42 -6.27
N PHE A 156 4.97 -5.15 -5.94
CA PHE A 156 5.62 -4.49 -4.82
C PHE A 156 4.95 -4.89 -3.51
N GLY A 157 5.73 -5.31 -2.51
CA GLY A 157 5.28 -5.40 -1.12
C GLY A 157 5.59 -4.09 -0.36
N HIS A 158 5.26 -4.05 0.93
CA HIS A 158 5.55 -2.88 1.74
C HIS A 158 7.04 -2.71 2.04
N ALA A 159 7.55 -1.50 1.82
CA ALA A 159 8.93 -1.15 2.13
C ALA A 159 9.22 -1.20 3.65
N THR A 160 8.21 -0.92 4.48
CA THR A 160 8.29 -1.04 5.95
C THR A 160 8.56 -2.48 6.41
N ASN A 161 8.31 -3.48 5.57
CA ASN A 161 8.51 -4.89 5.90
C ASN A 161 9.75 -5.48 5.21
N ALA A 162 10.64 -4.64 4.69
CA ALA A 162 11.95 -5.05 4.17
C ALA A 162 12.78 -5.77 5.25
N LEU A 163 13.67 -6.68 4.82
CA LEU A 163 14.45 -7.52 5.74
C LEU A 163 15.42 -6.72 6.61
N ASP A 164 15.88 -5.58 6.12
CA ASP A 164 16.77 -4.66 6.80
C ASP A 164 16.03 -3.52 7.52
N ARG A 165 14.68 -3.53 7.58
CA ARG A 165 13.88 -2.42 8.11
C ARG A 165 14.23 -2.06 9.56
N ASP A 166 14.64 -3.02 10.38
CA ASP A 166 15.01 -2.78 11.78
C ASP A 166 16.31 -1.96 11.93
N PHE A 167 17.09 -1.74 10.87
CA PHE A 167 18.19 -0.75 10.88
C PHE A 167 17.70 0.69 10.66
N HIS A 168 16.45 0.86 10.19
CA HIS A 168 15.91 2.15 9.74
C HIS A 168 14.71 2.62 10.55
N VAL A 169 13.91 1.70 11.09
CA VAL A 169 12.73 1.99 11.91
C VAL A 169 12.68 1.10 13.16
N ASP A 170 11.97 1.57 14.18
CA ASP A 170 11.54 0.78 15.34
C ASP A 170 10.03 0.58 15.27
N ILE A 171 9.58 -0.64 15.57
CA ILE A 171 8.17 -0.96 15.76
C ILE A 171 7.85 -0.90 17.25
N ASP A 172 6.91 -0.04 17.63
CA ASP A 172 6.37 0.09 18.98
C ASP A 172 5.22 -0.92 19.15
N TRP A 173 5.59 -2.18 19.40
CA TRP A 173 4.65 -3.31 19.46
C TRP A 173 3.54 -3.13 20.51
N ASP A 174 3.78 -2.37 21.58
CA ASP A 174 2.78 -2.08 22.61
C ASP A 174 1.63 -1.21 22.07
N GLN A 175 1.91 -0.39 21.06
CA GLN A 175 0.94 0.47 20.39
C GLN A 175 0.19 -0.25 19.26
N VAL A 176 0.73 -1.37 18.76
CA VAL A 176 0.09 -2.15 17.70
C VAL A 176 -1.11 -2.92 18.29
N ARG A 177 -2.20 -2.98 17.52
CA ARG A 177 -3.35 -3.85 17.82
C ARG A 177 -2.93 -5.33 17.70
N PRO A 178 -3.16 -6.19 18.71
CA PRO A 178 -2.68 -7.58 18.71
C PRO A 178 -3.07 -8.39 17.47
N GLU A 179 -4.28 -8.17 16.96
CA GLU A 179 -4.81 -8.80 15.74
C GLU A 179 -4.08 -8.39 14.46
N HIS A 180 -3.21 -7.37 14.50
CA HIS A 180 -2.47 -6.85 13.36
C HIS A 180 -0.95 -7.04 13.46
N TYR A 181 -0.44 -7.77 14.46
CA TYR A 181 1.00 -8.02 14.60
C TYR A 181 1.63 -8.63 13.34
N GLU A 182 0.92 -9.54 12.69
CA GLU A 182 1.36 -10.18 11.44
C GLU A 182 1.53 -9.19 10.28
N GLY A 183 0.83 -8.05 10.30
CA GLY A 183 0.94 -7.02 9.27
C GLY A 183 2.24 -6.22 9.30
N LEU A 184 2.95 -6.23 10.44
CA LEU A 184 4.27 -5.61 10.60
C LEU A 184 5.39 -6.65 10.74
N ALA A 185 5.10 -7.94 10.62
CA ALA A 185 6.11 -8.98 10.72
C ALA A 185 7.04 -8.98 9.49
N ILE A 186 8.33 -9.24 9.72
CA ILE A 186 9.29 -9.43 8.63
C ILE A 186 9.21 -10.88 8.17
N TYR A 187 8.93 -11.08 6.88
CA TYR A 187 8.91 -12.40 6.28
C TYR A 187 10.08 -12.51 5.27
N PRO A 188 11.02 -13.46 5.47
CA PRO A 188 12.17 -13.68 4.60
C PRO A 188 11.87 -13.81 3.10
N GLY A 189 10.61 -14.15 2.75
CA GLY A 189 10.15 -14.28 1.37
C GLY A 189 9.26 -13.15 0.84
N VAL A 190 8.71 -12.24 1.66
CA VAL A 190 7.64 -11.32 1.19
C VAL A 190 8.16 -10.14 0.39
N ALA A 191 9.43 -9.75 0.60
CA ALA A 191 10.01 -8.69 -0.17
C ALA A 191 10.29 -9.14 -1.61
N MET A 192 9.85 -8.33 -2.57
CA MET A 192 10.53 -8.22 -3.86
C MET A 192 12.04 -8.25 -3.59
N PRO A 193 12.85 -9.04 -4.34
CA PRO A 193 14.30 -8.95 -4.20
C PRO A 193 14.67 -7.48 -4.32
N ASP A 194 15.39 -6.92 -3.35
CA ASP A 194 15.67 -5.47 -3.36
C ASP A 194 16.44 -5.01 -4.60
N PHE A 195 16.87 -5.95 -5.45
CA PHE A 195 17.61 -5.73 -6.69
C PHE A 195 18.87 -4.89 -6.44
N GLY A 196 19.42 -4.97 -5.22
CA GLY A 196 20.54 -4.15 -4.75
C GLY A 196 20.19 -2.67 -4.51
N VAL A 197 18.92 -2.31 -4.37
CA VAL A 197 18.45 -0.97 -4.00
C VAL A 197 18.30 -0.92 -2.48
N PRO A 198 19.04 -0.04 -1.77
CA PRO A 198 18.95 0.07 -0.31
C PRO A 198 17.56 0.48 0.18
N PHE A 199 17.29 0.26 1.47
CA PHE A 199 16.07 0.70 2.14
C PHE A 199 15.67 2.13 1.75
N ASP A 200 14.37 2.32 1.54
CA ASP A 200 13.80 3.56 1.03
C ASP A 200 12.78 4.14 2.00
N GLY A 201 13.24 5.06 2.86
CA GLY A 201 12.37 5.75 3.81
C GLY A 201 11.35 6.68 3.17
N ASP A 202 11.48 7.02 1.88
CA ASP A 202 10.55 7.90 1.17
C ASP A 202 9.65 7.12 0.20
N SER A 203 9.75 5.78 0.19
CA SER A 203 8.92 4.92 -0.66
C SER A 203 7.44 5.18 -0.42
N ILE A 204 6.67 5.22 -1.51
CA ILE A 204 5.21 5.26 -1.43
C ILE A 204 4.63 3.96 -0.83
N MET A 205 5.43 2.89 -0.81
CA MET A 205 5.11 1.59 -0.23
C MET A 205 5.43 1.49 1.27
N ASN A 206 5.89 2.57 1.91
CA ASN A 206 6.00 2.58 3.37
C ASN A 206 4.60 2.71 4.00
N PHE A 207 4.36 1.98 5.08
CA PHE A 207 3.26 2.28 5.97
C PHE A 207 3.42 3.66 6.59
N GLY A 208 2.29 4.33 6.79
CA GLY A 208 2.22 5.50 7.67
C GLY A 208 2.60 5.17 9.11
N THR A 209 3.10 6.15 9.85
CA THR A 209 3.62 5.95 11.22
C THR A 209 2.60 5.44 12.24
N THR A 210 1.30 5.53 11.94
CA THR A 210 0.18 5.11 12.81
C THR A 210 -0.53 3.85 12.30
N HIS A 211 -0.01 3.19 11.26
CA HIS A 211 -0.59 1.96 10.72
C HIS A 211 -0.73 0.89 11.81
N PHE A 212 -1.87 0.19 11.82
CA PHE A 212 -2.19 -0.86 12.80
C PHE A 212 -2.21 -0.42 14.27
N GLY A 213 -2.08 0.89 14.54
CA GLY A 213 -2.08 1.45 15.88
C GLY A 213 -3.45 1.45 16.54
N ARG A 214 -3.44 1.55 17.87
CA ARG A 214 -4.65 1.71 18.68
C ARG A 214 -5.01 3.20 18.74
N ASN A 215 -6.24 3.56 18.36
CA ASN A 215 -6.75 4.93 18.47
C ASN A 215 -5.82 5.98 17.84
N GLY A 216 -5.18 5.66 16.71
CA GLY A 216 -4.26 6.57 16.01
C GLY A 216 -2.86 6.67 16.61
N SER A 217 -2.48 5.79 17.55
CA SER A 217 -1.14 5.77 18.13
C SER A 217 -0.04 5.51 17.10
N VAL A 218 1.14 6.09 17.34
CA VAL A 218 2.34 5.85 16.53
C VAL A 218 2.87 4.46 16.82
N THR A 219 2.95 3.61 15.78
CA THR A 219 3.47 2.24 15.82
C THR A 219 4.83 2.11 15.16
N ILE A 220 5.19 3.03 14.26
CA ILE A 220 6.46 2.99 13.51
C ILE A 220 7.22 4.28 13.79
N ARG A 221 8.42 4.16 14.35
CA ARG A 221 9.33 5.27 14.66
C ARG A 221 10.55 5.22 13.75
N VAL A 222 10.82 6.26 12.99
CA VAL A 222 11.99 6.32 12.10
C VAL A 222 13.24 6.65 12.92
N LYS A 223 14.30 5.85 12.77
CA LYS A 223 15.54 6.01 13.56
C LYS A 223 16.26 7.31 13.24
N HIS A 224 16.53 7.63 11.96
CA HIS A 224 17.05 8.92 11.52
C HIS A 224 16.76 9.19 10.02
N GLY A 225 16.52 10.45 9.64
CA GLY A 225 16.75 10.94 8.26
C GLY A 225 15.62 10.84 7.22
N ALA A 226 14.52 10.10 7.46
CA ALA A 226 13.39 10.11 6.52
C ALA A 226 12.41 11.24 6.89
N GLN A 227 12.37 12.30 6.08
CA GLN A 227 11.45 13.43 6.29
C GLN A 227 10.02 13.11 5.82
N SER A 228 9.84 12.10 4.97
CA SER A 228 8.57 11.78 4.32
C SER A 228 8.12 10.32 4.48
N PHE A 229 8.46 9.68 5.60
CA PHE A 229 8.07 8.29 5.85
C PHE A 229 6.55 8.09 5.82
N GLY A 230 6.10 7.11 5.04
CA GLY A 230 4.68 6.81 4.84
C GLY A 230 3.94 7.77 3.90
N GLN A 231 4.63 8.65 3.17
CA GLN A 231 3.99 9.57 2.23
C GLN A 231 3.13 8.83 1.16
N ARG A 232 2.08 9.50 0.70
CA ARG A 232 1.21 9.07 -0.41
C ARG A 232 1.07 10.19 -1.46
N ASP A 233 2.16 10.89 -1.74
CA ASP A 233 2.21 11.97 -2.73
C ASP A 233 2.75 11.48 -4.08
N LYS A 234 3.83 10.67 -4.12
CA LYS A 234 4.45 10.19 -5.37
C LYS A 234 5.38 8.98 -5.17
N MET A 235 5.72 8.29 -6.24
CA MET A 235 6.83 7.32 -6.21
C MET A 235 8.16 8.01 -5.90
N SER A 236 8.98 7.37 -5.05
CA SER A 236 10.35 7.80 -4.82
C SER A 236 11.25 7.46 -6.02
N VAL A 237 12.47 7.99 -6.03
CA VAL A 237 13.50 7.58 -7.01
C VAL A 237 13.81 6.09 -6.90
N LYS A 238 13.82 5.54 -5.68
CA LYS A 238 14.14 4.12 -5.44
C LYS A 238 12.97 3.20 -5.81
N ASP A 239 11.73 3.64 -5.64
CA ASP A 239 10.55 2.95 -6.18
C ASP A 239 10.68 2.79 -7.70
N ILE A 240 11.01 3.89 -8.40
CA ILE A 240 11.21 3.91 -9.86
C ILE A 240 12.39 3.02 -10.27
N MET A 241 13.49 3.01 -9.52
CA MET A 241 14.63 2.12 -9.77
C MET A 241 14.24 0.65 -9.63
N LYS A 242 13.53 0.28 -8.56
CA LYS A 242 13.03 -1.09 -8.36
C LYS A 242 12.07 -1.49 -9.48
N LEU A 243 11.17 -0.59 -9.89
CA LEU A 243 10.20 -0.80 -10.96
C LEU A 243 10.90 -1.12 -12.29
N ASN A 244 11.89 -0.32 -12.68
CA ASN A 244 12.62 -0.51 -13.93
C ASN A 244 13.56 -1.73 -13.90
N LYS A 245 14.01 -2.19 -12.72
CA LYS A 245 14.75 -3.46 -12.60
C LYS A 245 13.82 -4.66 -12.72
N MET A 246 12.60 -4.55 -12.21
CA MET A 246 11.60 -5.61 -12.30
C MET A 246 11.00 -5.73 -13.71
N TYR A 247 10.73 -4.59 -14.33
CA TYR A 247 10.15 -4.44 -15.67
C TYR A 247 11.12 -3.68 -16.57
N PRO A 248 12.26 -4.29 -16.93
CA PRO A 248 13.22 -3.65 -17.80
C PRO A 248 12.57 -3.31 -19.14
N CYS A 249 12.95 -2.17 -19.70
CA CYS A 249 12.63 -1.85 -21.07
C CYS A 249 13.17 -2.97 -21.98
N GLY A 250 12.36 -3.43 -22.93
CA GLY A 250 12.87 -4.34 -23.96
C GLY A 250 14.10 -3.74 -24.63
N TRP A 251 15.08 -4.58 -24.94
CA TRP A 251 16.20 -4.17 -25.80
C TRP A 251 15.64 -3.89 -27.20
N CYS A 252 16.06 -2.77 -27.82
CA CYS A 252 15.75 -2.43 -29.21
C CYS A 252 16.24 -3.49 -30.19
#